data_AF-A0A7Z9IPS9-F1
#
_entry.id   AF-A0A7Z9IPS9-F1
#
_cell.length_a   1.000
_cell.length_b   1.000
_cell.length_c   1.000
_cell.angle_alpha   90.00
_cell.angle_beta   90.00
_cell.angle_gamma   90.00
#
_symmetry.space_group_name_H-M   'P 1'
#
loop_
_entity.id
_entity.type
_entity.pdbx_description
1 polymer ?
#
loop_
_entity_poly.entity_id
_entity_poly.type
_entity_poly.pdbx_seq_one_letter_code
_entity_poly.pdbx_strand_id
1 'polypeptide(L)' 'MKNYSKPVIIDCDPGVDDAAALFLALSHKNLEIQAITTIFGNVGLQQTTT' A
#
# COMPACT_ATOMS: atom_id res chain seq x y z
N MET A 1 12.48 -18.48 -16.35
CA MET A 1 12.54 -17.01 -16.16
C MET A 1 12.67 -16.77 -14.66
N LYS A 2 13.68 -16.02 -14.20
CA LYS A 2 13.80 -15.75 -12.76
C LYS A 2 12.70 -14.76 -12.36
N ASN A 3 11.77 -15.19 -11.51
CA ASN A 3 10.79 -14.30 -10.88
C ASN A 3 11.51 -13.50 -9.79
N TYR A 4 12.03 -12.33 -10.15
CA TYR A 4 12.51 -11.38 -9.15
C TYR A 4 11.31 -10.57 -8.68
N SER A 5 10.85 -10.86 -7.45
CA SER A 5 9.89 -10.01 -6.78
C SER A 5 10.62 -8.78 -6.25
N LYS A 6 10.13 -7.58 -6.56
CA LYS A 6 10.72 -6.32 -6.12
C LYS A 6 10.22 -6.02 -4.70
N PRO A 7 11.12 -5.96 -3.69
CA PRO A 7 10.71 -5.57 -2.35
C PRO A 7 10.29 -4.10 -2.33
N VAL A 8 9.17 -3.82 -1.69
CA VAL A 8 8.62 -2.46 -1.57
C VAL A 8 8.03 -2.21 -0.18
N ILE A 9 8.08 -0.94 0.23
CA ILE A 9 7.30 -0.38 1.35
C ILE A 9 6.32 0.60 0.72
N ILE A 10 5.06 0.56 1.17
CA ILE A 10 4.01 1.48 0.71
C ILE A 10 3.67 2.43 1.86
N ASP A 11 3.77 3.73 1.61
CA ASP A 11 3.39 4.79 2.53
C ASP A 11 2.27 5.62 1.86
N CYS A 12 1.10 5.73 2.50
CA CYS A 12 -0.07 6.43 1.92
C CYS A 12 -0.94 7.13 2.97
N ASP A 13 -1.77 8.09 2.55
CA ASP A 13 -2.84 8.68 3.35
C ASP A 13 -4.20 8.03 3.04
N PRO A 14 -4.63 6.98 3.79
CA PRO A 14 -5.64 6.04 3.33
C PRO A 14 -6.94 6.66 2.81
N GLY A 15 -7.13 6.62 1.50
CA GLY A 15 -8.35 6.95 0.78
C GLY A 15 -8.92 5.78 -0.03
N VAL A 16 -9.99 6.04 -0.78
CA VAL A 16 -10.62 5.06 -1.68
C VAL A 16 -9.65 4.65 -2.81
N ASP A 17 -8.87 5.61 -3.29
CA ASP A 17 -7.85 5.42 -4.30
C ASP A 17 -6.64 4.63 -3.79
N ASP A 18 -6.17 4.86 -2.56
CA ASP A 18 -5.12 4.05 -1.95
C ASP A 18 -5.56 2.61 -1.73
N ALA A 19 -6.81 2.40 -1.32
CA ALA A 19 -7.36 1.06 -1.19
C ALA A 19 -7.32 0.32 -2.54
N ALA A 20 -7.71 0.99 -3.63
CA ALA A 20 -7.62 0.41 -4.98
C ALA A 20 -6.17 0.13 -5.40
N ALA A 21 -5.23 1.03 -5.09
CA ALA A 21 -3.81 0.86 -5.37
C ALA A 21 -3.20 -0.30 -4.57
N LEU A 22 -3.57 -0.44 -3.29
CA LEU A 22 -3.15 -1.55 -2.43
C LEU A 22 -3.67 -2.90 -2.95
N PHE A 23 -4.93 -2.98 -3.37
CA PHE A 23 -5.46 -4.20 -4.00
C PHE A 23 -4.69 -4.59 -5.25
N LEU A 24 -4.38 -3.62 -6.11
CA LEU A 24 -3.57 -3.86 -7.30
C LEU A 24 -2.16 -4.34 -6.93
N ALA A 25 -1.51 -3.65 -5.98
CA ALA A 25 -0.16 -3.99 -5.53
C ALA A 25 -0.07 -5.39 -4.92
N LEU A 26 -1.04 -5.77 -4.07
CA LEU A 26 -1.15 -7.10 -3.46
C LEU A 26 -1.40 -8.21 -4.50
N SER A 27 -2.06 -7.89 -5.61
CA SER A 27 -2.29 -8.85 -6.71
C SER A 27 -1.08 -9.03 -7.64
N HIS A 28 -0.07 -8.15 -7.54
CA HIS A 28 1.01 -8.07 -8.50
C HIS A 28 2.16 -9.02 -8.16
N LYS A 29 2.32 -10.09 -8.96
CA LYS A 29 3.30 -11.17 -8.74
C LYS A 29 4.78 -10.76 -8.69
N ASN A 30 5.11 -9.55 -9.14
CA ASN A 30 6.47 -9.03 -9.12
C ASN A 30 6.72 -8.01 -7.99
N LEU A 31 5.78 -7.84 -7.06
CA LEU A 31 5.96 -7.01 -5.87
C LEU A 31 5.98 -7.87 -4.61
N GLU A 32 6.91 -7.55 -3.72
CA GLU A 32 7.01 -8.15 -2.39
C GLU A 32 6.81 -7.04 -1.36
N ILE A 33 5.56 -6.86 -0.92
CA ILE A 33 5.22 -5.81 0.04
C ILE A 33 5.74 -6.21 1.42
N GLN A 34 6.76 -5.49 1.90
CA GLN A 34 7.41 -5.74 3.19
C GLN A 34 6.68 -5.05 4.35
N ALA A 35 6.12 -3.87 4.08
CA ALA A 35 5.42 -3.06 5.06
C ALA A 35 4.45 -2.09 4.36
N ILE A 36 3.43 -1.70 5.11
CA ILE A 36 2.51 -0.60 4.76
C ILE A 36 2.51 0.36 5.96
N THR A 37 2.73 1.64 5.69
CA THR A 37 2.64 2.72 6.67
C THR A 37 1.59 3.72 6.23
N THR A 38 0.99 4.41 7.20
CA THR A 38 -0.08 5.37 6.96
C THR A 38 0.30 6.74 7.49
N ILE A 39 0.05 7.78 6.71
CA ILE A 39 0.19 9.18 7.12
C ILE A 39 -1.19 9.87 7.12
N PHE A 40 -1.30 11.02 7.79
CA PHE A 40 -2.52 11.82 7.72
C PHE A 40 -2.63 12.52 6.36
N GLY A 41 -3.86 12.79 5.90
CA GLY A 41 -4.07 13.47 4.63
C GLY A 41 -5.51 13.91 4.43
N ASN A 42 -6.17 13.39 3.38
CA ASN A 42 -7.52 13.79 2.97
C ASN A 42 -8.66 13.36 3.93
N VAL A 43 -8.40 12.41 4.84
CA VAL A 43 -9.34 11.94 5.87
C VAL A 43 -8.81 12.20 7.28
N GLY A 44 -9.73 12.20 8.26
CA GLY A 44 -9.37 12.37 9.67
C GLY A 44 -8.55 11.21 10.22
N LEU A 45 -7.70 11.50 11.21
CA LEU A 45 -6.78 10.52 11.83
C LEU A 45 -7.47 9.24 12.33
N GLN A 46 -8.70 9.35 12.85
CA GLN A 46 -9.47 8.19 13.31
C GLN A 46 -9.82 7.20 12.18
N GLN A 47 -9.87 7.67 10.94
CA GLN A 47 -10.10 6.85 9.75
C GLN A 47 -8.78 6.37 9.12
N THR A 48 -7.67 7.03 9.44
CA THR A 48 -6.33 6.73 8.91
C THR A 48 -5.65 5.57 9.65
N THR A 49 -5.77 5.49 10.98
CA THR A 49 -4.98 4.57 11.80
C THR A 49 -5.68 4.19 13.12
N THR A 50 -5.28 3.08 13.76
CA THR A 50 -5.79 2.60 15.06
C THR A 50 -4.67 2.25 16.02
#